data_AF-A0A9X1K9R0-F1
#
_entry.id   AF-A0A9X1K9R0-F1
#
_cell.length_a   1.000
_cell.length_b   1.000
_cell.length_c   1.000
_cell.angle_alpha   90.00
_cell.angle_beta   90.00
_cell.angle_gamma   90.00
#
_symmetry.space_group_name_H-M   'P 1'
#
loop_
_entity.id
_entity.type
_entity.pdbx_description
1 polymer ?
#
loop_
_entity_poly.entity_id
_entity_poly.type
_entity_poly.pdbx_seq_one_letter_code
_entity_poly.pdbx_strand_id
1 'polypeptide(L)'
;KDKEEEREDLQLIPLLSPQGNERVIKKYYFTIPPETLAEIKETLFESKEEQKEIEVVGIETNLCVLSNLIGLQSAFPEADFFVDPTLVSSRKHGESALELLKDFNVSIIEPKK
;
A
#
# COMPACT_ATOMS: atom_id res chain seq x y z
N LYS A 1 -15.38 23.18 7.62
CA LYS A 1 -14.35 22.16 7.29
C LYS A 1 -14.95 21.35 6.15
N ASP A 2 -14.17 20.92 5.15
CA ASP A 2 -14.55 19.98 4.06
C ASP A 2 -14.56 20.50 2.62
N LYS A 3 -14.56 21.82 2.35
CA LYS A 3 -14.48 22.31 0.95
C LYS A 3 -13.13 22.08 0.26
N GLU A 4 -12.05 21.93 1.03
CA GLU A 4 -10.72 21.64 0.47
C GLU A 4 -10.55 20.17 0.06
N GLU A 5 -11.43 19.28 0.52
CA GLU A 5 -11.30 17.83 0.35
C GLU A 5 -12.11 17.31 -0.85
N GLU A 6 -13.06 18.11 -1.33
CA GLU A 6 -13.82 17.88 -2.56
C GLU A 6 -13.04 18.31 -3.82
N ARG A 7 -11.79 18.75 -3.68
CA ARG A 7 -10.99 19.12 -4.85
C ARG A 7 -10.80 17.90 -5.75
N GLU A 8 -10.95 18.13 -7.06
CA GLU A 8 -10.84 17.08 -8.08
C GLU A 8 -9.46 16.40 -8.05
N ASP A 9 -8.40 17.13 -7.69
CA ASP A 9 -7.03 16.60 -7.60
C ASP A 9 -6.79 15.67 -6.41
N LEU A 10 -7.75 15.58 -5.49
CA LEU A 10 -7.74 14.66 -4.35
C LEU A 10 -8.66 13.45 -4.54
N GLN A 11 -9.39 13.39 -5.65
CA GLN A 11 -10.26 12.25 -5.96
C GLN A 11 -9.48 11.12 -6.64
N LEU A 12 -9.96 9.89 -6.45
CA LEU A 12 -9.47 8.75 -7.22
C LEU A 12 -9.71 8.99 -8.71
N ILE A 13 -8.77 8.60 -9.55
CA ILE A 13 -8.99 8.63 -11.00
C ILE A 13 -10.18 7.73 -11.33
N PRO A 14 -11.10 8.13 -12.24
CA PRO A 14 -12.32 7.36 -12.50
C PRO A 14 -12.07 5.90 -12.88
N LEU A 15 -10.95 5.60 -13.53
CA LEU A 15 -10.53 4.25 -13.91
C LEU A 15 -10.27 3.33 -12.70
N LEU A 16 -9.96 3.90 -11.54
CA LEU A 16 -9.70 3.20 -10.28
C LEU A 16 -10.84 3.48 -9.27
N SER A 17 -12.06 3.67 -9.77
CA SER A 17 -13.23 3.79 -8.89
C SER A 17 -13.40 2.51 -8.08
N PRO A 18 -13.60 2.62 -6.76
CA PRO A 18 -13.63 1.45 -5.90
C PRO A 18 -14.86 0.57 -6.19
N GLN A 19 -14.68 -0.74 -6.11
CA GLN A 19 -15.76 -1.71 -6.16
C GLN A 19 -16.51 -1.80 -4.82
N GLY A 20 -17.70 -2.41 -4.81
CA GLY A 20 -18.55 -2.46 -3.60
C GLY A 20 -17.96 -3.24 -2.42
N ASN A 21 -16.99 -4.11 -2.68
CA ASN A 21 -16.24 -4.89 -1.69
C ASN A 21 -14.87 -4.28 -1.35
N GLU A 22 -14.52 -3.13 -1.94
CA GLU A 22 -13.26 -2.45 -1.68
C GLU A 22 -13.43 -1.37 -0.61
N ARG A 23 -12.35 -1.15 0.14
CA ARG A 23 -12.33 -0.18 1.23
C ARG A 23 -11.49 1.03 0.85
N VAL A 24 -12.08 2.22 0.93
CA VAL A 24 -11.36 3.48 0.75
C VAL A 24 -10.87 4.00 2.09
N ILE A 25 -9.57 4.26 2.19
CA ILE A 25 -8.93 4.77 3.39
C ILE A 25 -8.36 6.15 3.10
N LYS A 26 -8.77 7.14 3.90
CA LYS A 26 -8.19 8.47 3.85
C LYS A 26 -7.05 8.57 4.86
N LYS A 27 -5.87 8.98 4.38
CA LYS A 27 -4.68 9.22 5.20
C LYS A 27 -4.21 10.66 5.04
N TYR A 28 -3.69 11.24 6.11
CA TYR A 28 -3.14 12.60 6.12
C TYR A 28 -1.60 12.62 6.19
N TYR A 29 -0.98 11.45 6.35
CA TYR A 29 0.46 11.25 6.41
C TYR A 29 0.90 10.16 5.42
N PHE A 30 2.21 9.88 5.35
CA PHE A 30 2.75 8.91 4.40
C PHE A 30 2.23 7.49 4.65
N THR A 31 2.24 7.05 5.91
CA THR A 31 1.72 5.74 6.34
C THR A 31 0.22 5.79 6.65
N ILE A 32 -0.49 4.68 6.43
CA ILE A 32 -1.84 4.44 6.96
C ILE A 32 -1.83 4.64 8.50
N PRO A 33 -2.83 5.34 9.07
CA PRO A 33 -2.88 5.56 10.50
C PRO A 33 -2.85 4.24 11.30
N PRO A 34 -2.13 4.17 12.44
CA PRO A 34 -2.00 2.94 13.23
C PRO A 34 -3.36 2.33 13.64
N GLU A 35 -4.32 3.16 14.02
CA GLU A 35 -5.68 2.75 14.35
C GLU A 35 -6.38 2.09 13.17
N THR A 36 -6.16 2.59 11.95
CA THR A 36 -6.71 1.99 10.73
C THR A 36 -6.00 0.69 10.39
N LEU A 37 -4.68 0.58 10.58
CA LEU A 37 -3.96 -0.69 10.40
C LEU A 37 -4.47 -1.78 11.36
N ALA A 38 -4.73 -1.42 12.61
CA ALA A 38 -5.32 -2.34 13.59
C ALA A 38 -6.71 -2.81 13.15
N GLU A 39 -7.55 -1.89 12.67
CA GLU A 39 -8.88 -2.21 12.16
C GLU A 39 -8.83 -3.13 10.91
N ILE A 40 -7.94 -2.86 9.95
CA ILE A 40 -7.74 -3.72 8.77
C ILE A 40 -7.34 -5.12 9.20
N LYS A 41 -6.45 -5.24 10.20
CA LYS A 41 -6.01 -6.53 10.74
C LYS A 41 -7.15 -7.36 11.32
N GLU A 42 -8.14 -6.71 11.94
CA GLU A 42 -9.29 -7.36 12.55
C GLU A 42 -10.40 -7.70 11.55
N THR A 43 -10.50 -6.98 10.44
CA THR A 43 -11.67 -7.02 9.56
C THR A 43 -11.43 -7.64 8.18
N LEU A 44 -10.19 -7.63 7.68
CA LEU A 44 -9.93 -8.01 6.28
C LEU A 44 -9.84 -9.52 6.05
N PHE A 45 -9.41 -10.29 7.06
CA PHE A 45 -9.20 -11.73 6.94
C PHE A 45 -10.12 -12.50 7.88
N GLU A 46 -10.84 -13.50 7.35
CA GLU A 46 -11.76 -14.33 8.12
C GLU A 46 -11.03 -15.24 9.12
N SER A 47 -9.80 -15.67 8.79
CA SER A 47 -8.97 -16.51 9.65
C SER A 47 -7.58 -15.90 9.90
N LYS A 48 -7.07 -16.13 11.12
CA LYS A 48 -5.69 -15.78 11.48
C LYS A 48 -4.65 -16.73 10.86
N GLU A 49 -5.09 -17.90 10.43
CA GLU A 49 -4.23 -18.99 9.93
C GLU A 49 -4.05 -18.97 8.39
N GLU A 50 -4.76 -18.08 7.69
CA GLU A 50 -4.61 -17.93 6.25
C GLU A 50 -3.23 -17.34 5.92
N GLN A 51 -2.51 -17.98 4.99
CA GLN A 51 -1.30 -17.40 4.41
C GLN A 51 -1.70 -16.18 3.59
N LYS A 52 -1.05 -15.06 3.86
CA LYS A 52 -1.42 -13.75 3.31
C LYS A 52 -0.38 -13.32 2.31
N GLU A 53 -0.79 -13.17 1.07
CA GLU A 53 0.01 -12.51 0.03
C GLU A 53 -0.48 -11.06 -0.10
N ILE A 54 0.40 -10.09 0.13
CA ILE A 54 0.06 -8.66 0.08
C ILE A 54 0.93 -7.97 -0.97
N GLU A 55 0.28 -7.52 -2.04
CA GLU A 55 0.87 -6.63 -3.02
C GLU A 55 0.70 -5.17 -2.61
N VAL A 56 1.75 -4.36 -2.74
CA VAL A 56 1.66 -2.90 -2.53
C VAL A 56 1.99 -2.18 -3.84
N VAL A 57 1.01 -1.42 -4.35
CA VAL A 57 1.10 -0.66 -5.60
C VAL A 57 0.83 0.83 -5.39
N GLY A 58 1.18 1.66 -6.38
CA GLY A 58 0.84 3.08 -6.42
C GLY A 58 2.03 4.03 -6.37
N ILE A 59 1.78 5.26 -5.93
CA ILE A 59 2.76 6.37 -5.96
C ILE A 59 2.75 7.17 -4.65
N GLU A 60 3.88 7.73 -4.19
CA GLU A 60 5.23 7.65 -4.74
C GLU A 60 6.04 6.51 -4.06
N THR A 61 6.85 5.76 -4.83
CA THR A 61 7.55 4.53 -4.37
C THR A 61 8.34 4.72 -3.08
N ASN A 62 9.20 5.74 -3.02
CA ASN A 62 10.08 6.04 -1.89
C ASN A 62 9.38 6.78 -0.73
N LEU A 63 8.09 7.08 -0.86
CA LEU A 63 7.29 7.74 0.17
C LEU A 63 6.17 6.80 0.63
N CYS A 64 4.98 6.93 0.03
CA CYS A 64 3.78 6.25 0.50
C CYS A 64 3.86 4.74 0.32
N VAL A 65 4.41 4.23 -0.78
CA VAL A 65 4.52 2.78 -1.01
C VAL A 65 5.43 2.15 0.05
N LEU A 66 6.66 2.65 0.17
CA LEU A 66 7.61 2.22 1.20
C LEU A 66 7.01 2.31 2.62
N SER A 67 6.50 3.48 2.99
CA SER A 67 6.01 3.73 4.36
C SER A 67 4.79 2.87 4.71
N ASN A 68 3.85 2.69 3.76
CA ASN A 68 2.69 1.83 3.95
C ASN A 68 3.09 0.37 4.03
N LEU A 69 4.02 -0.08 3.19
CA LEU A 69 4.48 -1.47 3.21
C LEU A 69 5.04 -1.83 4.59
N ILE A 70 5.93 -1.00 5.15
CA ILE A 70 6.48 -1.23 6.49
C ILE A 70 5.38 -1.22 7.57
N GLY A 71 4.40 -0.32 7.44
CA GLY A 71 3.24 -0.27 8.33
C GLY A 71 2.38 -1.55 8.26
N LEU A 72 2.14 -2.05 7.05
CA LEU A 72 1.40 -3.29 6.80
C LEU A 72 2.18 -4.52 7.29
N GLN A 73 3.49 -4.61 7.06
CA GLN A 73 4.35 -5.66 7.62
C GLN A 73 4.26 -5.71 9.15
N SER A 74 4.21 -4.55 9.81
CA SER A 74 4.03 -4.47 11.26
C SER A 74 2.67 -5.02 11.71
N ALA A 75 1.62 -4.83 10.91
CA ALA A 75 0.29 -5.38 11.19
C ALA A 75 0.19 -6.89 10.86
N PHE A 76 0.87 -7.33 9.80
CA PHE A 76 0.83 -8.66 9.22
C PHE A 76 2.24 -9.27 9.10
N PRO A 77 2.90 -9.60 10.22
CA PRO A 77 4.30 -10.05 10.21
C PRO A 77 4.54 -11.36 9.47
N GLU A 78 3.52 -12.21 9.36
CA GLU A 78 3.59 -13.52 8.70
C GLU A 78 3.14 -13.48 7.22
N ALA A 79 2.83 -12.30 6.69
CA ALA A 79 2.41 -12.16 5.29
C ALA A 79 3.61 -12.10 4.35
N ASP A 80 3.46 -12.69 3.17
CA ASP A 80 4.40 -12.56 2.06
C ASP A 80 4.11 -11.26 1.32
N PHE A 81 5.06 -10.32 1.36
CA PHE A 81 4.94 -9.03 0.70
C PHE A 81 5.66 -9.02 -0.63
N PHE A 82 5.04 -8.39 -1.62
CA PHE A 82 5.66 -8.18 -2.92
C PHE A 82 5.27 -6.86 -3.58
N VAL A 83 6.10 -6.45 -4.52
CA VAL A 83 5.91 -5.24 -5.34
C VAL A 83 6.27 -5.57 -6.79
N ASP A 84 5.35 -5.31 -7.72
CA ASP A 84 5.64 -5.23 -9.15
C ASP A 84 6.20 -3.83 -9.49
N PRO A 85 7.45 -3.72 -9.98
CA PRO A 85 8.04 -2.44 -10.39
C PRO A 85 7.25 -1.69 -11.45
N THR A 86 6.41 -2.38 -12.24
CA THR A 86 5.56 -1.78 -13.27
C THR A 86 4.30 -1.10 -12.70
N LEU A 87 3.94 -1.39 -11.45
CA LEU A 87 2.76 -0.85 -10.74
C LEU A 87 3.12 0.21 -9.70
N VAL A 88 4.39 0.61 -9.62
CA VAL A 88 4.87 1.69 -8.75
C VAL A 88 5.63 2.75 -9.55
N SER A 89 5.66 3.97 -9.03
CA SER A 89 6.39 5.06 -9.70
C SER A 89 6.89 6.11 -8.71
N SER A 90 8.03 6.72 -9.04
CA SER A 90 8.56 7.88 -8.32
C SER A 90 9.28 8.85 -9.25
N ARG A 91 9.42 10.10 -8.81
CA ARG A 91 10.24 11.10 -9.50
C ARG A 91 11.72 10.95 -9.16
N LYS A 92 12.03 10.55 -7.92
CA LYS A 92 13.40 10.36 -7.41
C LYS A 92 13.46 9.17 -6.45
N HIS A 93 14.62 8.56 -6.31
CA HIS A 93 14.91 7.52 -5.30
C HIS A 93 14.03 6.26 -5.37
N GLY A 94 13.33 6.00 -6.48
CA GLY A 94 12.46 4.83 -6.62
C GLY A 94 13.23 3.51 -6.58
N GLU A 95 14.32 3.42 -7.33
CA GLU A 95 15.20 2.24 -7.34
C GLU A 95 15.80 1.98 -5.96
N SER A 96 16.33 3.02 -5.29
CA SER A 96 16.87 2.88 -3.93
C SER A 96 15.80 2.44 -2.91
N ALA A 97 14.55 2.86 -3.07
CA ALA A 97 13.45 2.38 -2.23
C ALA A 97 13.12 0.91 -2.51
N LEU A 98 13.12 0.47 -3.77
CA LEU A 98 12.93 -0.93 -4.13
C LEU A 98 14.07 -1.81 -3.62
N GLU A 99 15.31 -1.33 -3.66
CA GLU A 99 16.47 -2.01 -3.07
C GLU A 99 16.30 -2.14 -1.55
N LEU A 100 15.93 -1.06 -0.86
CA LEU A 100 15.68 -1.08 0.57
C LEU A 100 14.54 -2.03 0.95
N LEU A 101 13.48 -2.12 0.14
CA LEU A 101 12.40 -3.08 0.37
C LEU A 101 12.87 -4.53 0.33
N LYS A 102 13.88 -4.88 -0.50
CA LYS A 102 14.47 -6.22 -0.48
C LYS A 102 15.13 -6.53 0.86
N ASP A 103 15.76 -5.53 1.51
CA ASP A 103 16.35 -5.71 2.84
C ASP A 103 15.29 -5.99 3.91
N PHE A 104 14.04 -5.56 3.68
CA PHE A 104 12.86 -5.90 4.49
C PHE A 104 12.15 -7.19 4.05
N ASN A 105 12.84 -8.04 3.30
CA ASN A 105 12.34 -9.34 2.84
C ASN A 105 11.09 -9.23 1.94
N VAL A 106 10.96 -8.12 1.20
CA VAL A 106 9.91 -7.93 0.19
C VAL A 106 10.36 -8.48 -1.16
N SER A 107 9.51 -9.27 -1.78
CA SER A 107 9.76 -9.81 -3.12
C SER A 107 9.50 -8.74 -4.18
N ILE A 108 10.53 -8.38 -4.95
CA ILE A 108 10.35 -7.52 -6.13
C ILE A 108 10.15 -8.44 -7.34
N ILE A 109 8.90 -8.57 -7.80
CA ILE A 109 8.55 -9.51 -8.87
C ILE A 109 8.92 -8.92 -10.23
N GLU A 110 9.69 -9.67 -11.03
CA GLU A 110 9.97 -9.26 -12.40
C GLU A 110 8.73 -9.48 -13.27
N PRO A 111 8.40 -8.55 -14.18
CA PRO A 111 7.29 -8.75 -15.10
C PRO A 111 7.56 -10.00 -15.95
N LYS A 112 6.57 -10.89 -16.01
CA LYS A 112 6.61 -12.03 -16.94
C LYS A 112 6.63 -11.47 -18.36
N LYS A 113 7.74 -11.68 -19.06
CA LYS A 113 7.92 -11.34 -20.49
C LYS A 113 6.90 -12.04 -21.37
#